data_AF-A0A7J6RYW2-F1
#
_entry.id   AF-A0A7J6RYW2-F1
#
_cell.length_a   1.000
_cell.length_b   1.000
_cell.length_c   1.000
_cell.angle_alpha   90.00
_cell.angle_beta   90.00
_cell.angle_gamma   90.00
#
_symmetry.space_group_name_H-M   'P 1'
#
loop_
_entity.id
_entity.type
_entity.pdbx_description
1 polymer ?
#
loop_
_entity_poly.entity_id
_entity_poly.type
_entity_poly.pdbx_seq_one_letter_code
_entity_poly.pdbx_strand_id
1 'polypeptide(L)'
;DCHYTGYSSTVDTSRLISTAKIMPCDNEVNRICWPAKAVGNIMDLFQRRANLHHDVYQHPTVTGVDLILRDAFVKASPHLQVRCRDGEFRSLKEASGDPVAFSRVTNWLHQYIQFGRHVKLNVDWDHPDMLEATRLLENISNRQ
;
A
#
# COMPACT_ATOMS: atom_id res chain seq x y z
N ASP A 1 8.51 9.61 2.03
CA ASP A 1 9.16 8.68 1.09
C ASP A 1 10.63 9.01 0.91
N CYS A 2 10.98 10.12 0.25
CA CYS A 2 12.38 10.54 0.04
C CYS A 2 13.28 10.40 1.28
N HIS A 3 12.82 10.84 2.45
CA HIS A 3 13.56 10.73 3.71
C HIS A 3 13.91 9.27 4.08
N TYR A 4 12.94 8.34 3.97
CA TYR A 4 13.11 6.95 4.36
C TYR A 4 13.77 6.08 3.27
N THR A 5 13.72 6.52 2.02
CA THR A 5 14.34 5.81 0.88
C THR A 5 15.74 6.32 0.55
N GLY A 6 16.23 7.34 1.26
CA GLY A 6 17.51 8.00 0.95
C GLY A 6 17.51 8.81 -0.36
N TYR A 7 16.34 9.00 -0.98
CA TYR A 7 16.20 9.68 -2.25
C TYR A 7 16.29 11.21 -2.01
N SER A 8 17.28 11.89 -2.61
CA SER A 8 17.58 13.32 -2.35
C SER A 8 16.49 14.28 -2.89
N SER A 9 15.59 14.79 -2.04
CA SER A 9 14.51 15.69 -2.50
C SER A 9 15.01 17.12 -2.63
N THR A 10 14.98 17.67 -3.84
CA THR A 10 15.31 19.08 -4.13
C THR A 10 14.08 19.98 -4.28
N VAL A 11 12.86 19.40 -4.27
CA VAL A 11 11.63 20.16 -4.45
C VAL A 11 11.27 20.88 -3.15
N ASP A 12 11.32 22.21 -3.18
CA ASP A 12 10.89 23.07 -2.09
C ASP A 12 9.35 23.24 -2.11
N THR A 13 8.67 22.31 -1.46
CA THR A 13 7.21 22.31 -1.32
C THR A 13 6.72 23.48 -0.47
N SER A 14 7.47 23.89 0.55
CA SER A 14 7.15 25.04 1.40
C SER A 14 7.08 26.34 0.59
N ARG A 15 8.00 26.53 -0.36
CA ARG A 15 7.96 27.67 -1.29
C ARG A 15 6.79 27.60 -2.26
N LEU A 16 6.42 26.42 -2.75
CA LEU A 16 5.24 26.27 -3.59
C LEU A 16 3.95 26.62 -2.83
N ILE A 17 3.80 26.15 -1.60
CA ILE A 17 2.62 26.44 -0.76
C ILE A 17 2.54 27.94 -0.44
N SER A 18 3.64 28.54 0.03
CA SER A 18 3.66 29.95 0.44
C SER A 18 3.46 30.95 -0.70
N THR A 19 3.73 30.56 -1.95
CA THR A 19 3.55 31.42 -3.13
C THR A 19 2.23 31.18 -3.86
N ALA A 20 1.45 30.19 -3.45
CA ALA A 20 0.15 29.89 -4.02
C ALA A 20 -0.86 31.01 -3.70
N LYS A 21 -1.70 31.35 -4.67
CA LYS A 21 -2.79 32.34 -4.54
C LYS A 21 -4.07 31.78 -5.11
N ILE A 22 -5.21 32.24 -4.60
CA ILE A 22 -6.50 31.99 -5.23
C ILE A 22 -6.74 33.11 -6.24
N MET A 23 -6.98 32.76 -7.51
CA MET A 23 -7.33 33.73 -8.55
C MET A 23 -8.56 33.27 -9.34
N PRO A 24 -9.39 34.22 -9.81
CA PRO A 24 -10.44 33.90 -10.76
C PRO A 24 -9.80 33.44 -12.08
N CYS A 25 -10.27 32.32 -12.61
CA CYS A 25 -9.86 31.78 -13.91
C CYS A 25 -11.08 31.66 -14.83
N ASP A 26 -10.87 31.11 -16.03
CA ASP A 26 -11.94 30.85 -16.99
C ASP A 26 -13.12 30.13 -16.35
N ASN A 27 -14.34 30.56 -16.74
CA ASN A 27 -15.63 30.14 -16.19
C ASN A 27 -15.95 30.64 -14.77
N GLU A 28 -15.32 31.74 -14.33
CA GLU A 28 -15.55 32.36 -13.01
C GLU A 28 -15.24 31.43 -11.81
N VAL A 29 -14.52 30.33 -12.07
CA VAL A 29 -14.10 29.39 -11.03
C VAL A 29 -12.77 29.87 -10.46
N ASN A 30 -12.75 30.14 -9.16
CA ASN A 30 -11.54 30.42 -8.42
C ASN A 30 -10.63 29.18 -8.38
N ARG A 31 -9.36 29.33 -8.77
CA ARG A 31 -8.36 28.26 -8.76
C ARG A 31 -7.13 28.65 -7.96
N ILE A 32 -6.43 27.63 -7.47
CA ILE A 32 -5.09 27.81 -6.92
C ILE A 32 -4.14 28.07 -8.09
N CYS A 33 -3.42 29.18 -8.03
CA CYS A 33 -2.48 29.63 -9.02
C CYS A 33 -1.12 29.90 -8.38
N TRP A 34 -0.07 29.76 -9.18
CA TRP A 34 1.30 30.10 -8.78
C TRP A 34 1.84 31.22 -9.68
N PRO A 35 2.78 32.04 -9.19
CA PRO A 35 3.46 33.01 -10.04
C PRO A 35 4.22 32.27 -11.15
N ALA A 36 4.31 32.86 -12.35
CA ALA A 36 4.95 32.23 -13.51
C ALA A 36 6.37 31.70 -13.22
N LYS A 37 7.15 32.40 -12.37
CA LYS A 37 8.49 31.97 -11.93
C LYS A 37 8.53 30.63 -11.16
N ALA A 38 7.39 30.13 -10.69
CA ALA A 38 7.29 28.84 -10.02
C ALA A 38 7.16 27.65 -10.99
N VAL A 39 7.01 27.90 -12.30
CA VAL A 39 6.82 26.85 -13.32
C VAL A 39 7.92 25.78 -13.26
N GLY A 40 9.19 26.18 -13.09
CA GLY A 40 10.31 25.24 -12.95
C GLY A 40 10.14 24.29 -11.77
N ASN A 41 9.87 24.82 -10.58
CA ASN A 41 9.63 24.01 -9.39
C ASN A 41 8.42 23.09 -9.50
N ILE A 42 7.37 23.51 -10.23
CA ILE A 42 6.21 22.66 -10.48
C ILE A 42 6.61 21.50 -11.42
N MET A 43 7.39 21.77 -12.47
CA MET A 43 7.90 20.72 -13.34
C MET A 43 8.82 19.76 -12.59
N ASP A 44 9.71 20.27 -11.74
CA ASP A 44 10.58 19.47 -10.89
C ASP A 44 9.78 18.55 -9.95
N LEU A 45 8.63 19.01 -9.42
CA LEU A 45 7.72 18.18 -8.62
C LEU A 45 7.22 16.95 -9.40
N PHE A 46 6.79 17.14 -10.65
CA PHE A 46 6.32 16.03 -11.49
C PHE A 46 7.45 15.10 -11.90
N GLN A 47 8.60 15.66 -12.30
CA GLN A 47 9.78 14.85 -12.61
C GLN A 47 10.19 14.02 -11.40
N ARG A 48 10.13 14.61 -10.20
CA ARG A 48 10.47 13.92 -8.97
C ARG A 48 9.52 12.77 -8.67
N ARG A 49 8.22 12.97 -8.88
CA ARG A 49 7.22 11.89 -8.75
C ARG A 49 7.51 10.77 -9.76
N ALA A 50 7.83 11.10 -11.01
CA ALA A 50 8.15 10.11 -12.03
C ALA A 50 9.37 9.26 -11.61
N ASN A 51 10.43 9.91 -11.13
CA ASN A 51 11.61 9.17 -10.70
C ASN A 51 11.35 8.31 -9.45
N LEU A 52 10.63 8.82 -8.44
CA LEU A 52 10.23 8.00 -7.28
C LEU A 52 9.41 6.77 -7.72
N HIS A 53 8.51 6.95 -8.68
CA HIS A 53 7.70 5.86 -9.20
C HIS A 53 8.55 4.80 -9.88
N HIS A 54 9.50 5.20 -10.72
CA HIS A 54 10.40 4.28 -11.39
C HIS A 54 11.40 3.61 -10.41
N ASP A 55 12.10 4.40 -9.61
CA ASP A 55 13.24 3.95 -8.82
C ASP A 55 12.84 3.22 -7.53
N VAL A 56 11.68 3.58 -6.95
CA VAL A 56 11.25 3.07 -5.63
C VAL A 56 9.97 2.25 -5.77
N TYR A 57 8.88 2.84 -6.25
CA TYR A 57 7.55 2.20 -6.16
C TYR A 57 7.37 1.05 -7.17
N GLN A 58 8.02 1.12 -8.32
CA GLN A 58 8.02 0.10 -9.37
C GLN A 58 9.36 -0.63 -9.46
N HIS A 59 10.17 -0.59 -8.39
CA HIS A 59 11.42 -1.32 -8.37
C HIS A 59 11.13 -2.82 -8.61
N PRO A 60 11.80 -3.50 -9.56
CA PRO A 60 11.42 -4.85 -9.99
C PRO A 60 11.32 -5.86 -8.85
N THR A 61 12.23 -5.78 -7.86
CA THR A 61 12.18 -6.64 -6.66
C THR A 61 10.98 -6.32 -5.76
N VAL A 62 10.60 -5.05 -5.60
CA VAL A 62 9.43 -4.67 -4.81
C VAL A 62 8.17 -5.20 -5.49
N THR A 63 8.05 -4.97 -6.80
CA THR A 63 6.93 -5.50 -7.60
C THR A 63 6.87 -7.02 -7.54
N GLY A 64 8.00 -7.71 -7.61
CA GLY A 64 8.07 -9.17 -7.45
C GLY A 64 7.55 -9.64 -6.09
N VAL A 65 8.00 -9.00 -5.01
CA VAL A 65 7.52 -9.31 -3.65
C VAL A 65 6.02 -9.01 -3.50
N ASP A 66 5.52 -7.90 -4.04
CA ASP A 66 4.10 -7.55 -4.01
C ASP A 66 3.22 -8.59 -4.74
N LEU A 67 3.69 -9.12 -5.85
CA LEU A 67 2.99 -10.19 -6.59
C LEU A 67 2.94 -11.49 -5.77
N ILE A 68 4.05 -11.86 -5.10
CA ILE A 68 4.09 -13.04 -4.23
C ILE A 68 3.16 -12.84 -3.01
N LEU A 69 3.18 -11.66 -2.38
CA LEU A 69 2.28 -11.31 -1.28
C LEU A 69 0.81 -11.38 -1.70
N ARG A 70 0.48 -10.83 -2.87
CA ARG A 70 -0.87 -10.92 -3.44
C ARG A 70 -1.30 -12.38 -3.58
N ASP A 71 -0.46 -13.21 -4.18
CA ASP A 71 -0.80 -14.61 -4.44
C ASP A 71 -0.99 -15.39 -3.13
N ALA A 72 -0.14 -15.14 -2.12
CA ALA A 72 -0.30 -15.71 -0.79
C ALA A 72 -1.63 -15.29 -0.14
N PHE A 73 -1.99 -14.01 -0.16
CA PHE A 73 -3.24 -13.53 0.44
C PHE A 73 -4.48 -13.99 -0.32
N VAL A 74 -4.43 -14.07 -1.66
CA VAL A 74 -5.54 -14.61 -2.47
C VAL A 74 -5.80 -16.06 -2.10
N LYS A 75 -4.74 -16.87 -1.94
CA LYS A 75 -4.84 -18.27 -1.51
C LYS A 75 -5.36 -18.42 -0.08
N ALA A 76 -4.89 -17.58 0.85
CA ALA A 76 -5.33 -17.64 2.23
C ALA A 76 -6.75 -17.09 2.46
N SER A 77 -7.22 -16.18 1.61
CA SER A 77 -8.49 -15.45 1.79
C SER A 77 -9.73 -16.31 2.09
N PRO A 78 -9.94 -17.49 1.49
CA PRO A 78 -11.12 -18.32 1.78
C PRO A 78 -11.06 -18.99 3.16
N HIS A 79 -9.87 -19.15 3.74
CA HIS A 79 -9.64 -19.89 4.98
C HIS A 79 -9.50 -18.98 6.20
N LEU A 80 -9.40 -17.67 5.98
CA LEU A 80 -9.22 -16.68 7.03
C LEU A 80 -10.48 -15.84 7.18
N GLN A 81 -10.93 -15.71 8.41
CA GLN A 81 -12.10 -14.91 8.75
C GLN A 81 -11.74 -13.78 9.71
N VAL A 82 -12.37 -12.63 9.49
CA VAL A 82 -12.22 -11.43 10.32
C VAL A 82 -13.59 -11.06 10.85
N ARG A 83 -13.61 -10.65 12.12
CA ARG A 83 -14.84 -10.20 12.78
C ARG A 83 -15.29 -8.87 12.19
N CYS A 84 -16.54 -8.79 11.76
CA CYS A 84 -17.21 -7.59 11.25
C CYS A 84 -17.86 -6.77 12.39
N ARG A 85 -18.51 -5.66 12.04
CA ARG A 85 -19.21 -4.78 12.98
C ARG A 85 -20.39 -5.46 13.69
N ASP A 86 -21.13 -6.28 12.96
CA ASP A 86 -22.27 -7.07 13.44
C ASP A 86 -21.87 -8.23 14.36
N GLY A 87 -20.57 -8.48 14.49
CA GLY A 87 -20.02 -9.55 15.32
C GLY A 87 -19.80 -10.85 14.56
N GLU A 88 -20.27 -10.95 13.33
CA GLU A 88 -20.09 -12.12 12.47
C GLU A 88 -18.66 -12.20 11.92
N PHE A 89 -18.21 -13.42 11.66
CA PHE A 89 -16.92 -13.67 11.03
C PHE A 89 -17.12 -13.88 9.52
N ARG A 90 -16.40 -13.10 8.71
CA ARG A 90 -16.47 -13.17 7.25
C ARG A 90 -15.10 -13.32 6.63
N SER A 91 -15.04 -13.81 5.39
CA SER A 91 -13.78 -13.97 4.66
C SER A 91 -13.06 -12.63 4.45
N LEU A 92 -11.75 -12.66 4.17
CA LEU A 92 -10.99 -11.43 3.87
C LEU A 92 -11.56 -10.64 2.69
N LYS A 93 -12.09 -11.32 1.66
CA LYS A 93 -12.74 -10.68 0.52
C LYS A 93 -13.95 -9.84 0.95
N GLU A 94 -14.80 -10.41 1.79
CA GLU A 94 -16.01 -9.74 2.31
C GLU A 94 -15.69 -8.67 3.35
N ALA A 95 -14.60 -8.84 4.11
CA ALA A 95 -14.14 -7.88 5.10
C ALA A 95 -13.82 -6.50 4.51
N SER A 96 -13.47 -6.42 3.22
CA SER A 96 -13.23 -5.16 2.52
C SER A 96 -14.46 -4.23 2.48
N GLY A 97 -15.67 -4.80 2.56
CA GLY A 97 -16.93 -4.05 2.57
C GLY A 97 -17.36 -3.57 3.97
N ASP A 98 -16.74 -4.07 5.04
CA ASP A 98 -17.05 -3.67 6.42
C ASP A 98 -15.91 -2.79 6.96
N PRO A 99 -16.15 -1.52 7.31
CA PRO A 99 -15.07 -0.62 7.76
C PRO A 99 -14.44 -1.03 9.09
N VAL A 100 -15.16 -1.76 9.95
CA VAL A 100 -14.63 -2.28 11.22
C VAL A 100 -13.72 -3.47 10.96
N ALA A 101 -14.11 -4.39 10.06
CA ALA A 101 -13.26 -5.48 9.63
C ALA A 101 -12.03 -4.96 8.88
N PHE A 102 -12.20 -4.02 7.94
CA PHE A 102 -11.12 -3.40 7.17
C PHE A 102 -10.06 -2.74 8.07
N SER A 103 -10.48 -2.00 9.10
CA SER A 103 -9.55 -1.38 10.06
C SER A 103 -8.77 -2.39 10.92
N ARG A 104 -9.26 -3.64 11.04
CA ARG A 104 -8.56 -4.71 11.76
C ARG A 104 -7.54 -5.42 10.88
N VAL A 105 -7.70 -5.44 9.56
CA VAL A 105 -6.78 -6.11 8.65
C VAL A 105 -5.56 -5.23 8.41
N THR A 106 -4.45 -5.57 9.05
CA THR A 106 -3.16 -4.89 8.88
C THR A 106 -2.04 -5.91 8.69
N ASN A 107 -0.78 -5.47 8.75
CA ASN A 107 0.39 -6.31 8.49
C ASN A 107 0.54 -7.52 9.44
N TRP A 108 -0.19 -7.59 10.55
CA TRP A 108 -0.21 -8.80 11.39
C TRP A 108 -0.71 -10.02 10.61
N LEU A 109 -1.56 -9.83 9.59
CA LEU A 109 -2.10 -10.92 8.79
C LEU A 109 -0.99 -11.72 8.08
N HIS A 110 0.06 -11.03 7.62
CA HIS A 110 1.25 -11.66 7.07
C HIS A 110 1.90 -12.59 8.11
N GLN A 111 2.15 -12.07 9.31
CA GLN A 111 2.76 -12.86 10.40
C GLN A 111 1.85 -14.02 10.82
N TYR A 112 0.54 -13.80 10.83
CA TYR A 112 -0.44 -14.83 11.17
C TYR A 112 -0.42 -15.98 10.17
N ILE A 113 -0.38 -15.70 8.86
CA ILE A 113 -0.27 -16.75 7.85
C ILE A 113 1.07 -17.48 7.97
N GLN A 114 2.16 -16.73 8.14
CA GLN A 114 3.51 -17.30 8.17
C GLN A 114 3.75 -18.21 9.39
N PHE A 115 3.23 -17.86 10.57
CA PHE A 115 3.57 -18.54 11.83
C PHE A 115 2.38 -19.24 12.51
N GLY A 116 1.15 -19.02 12.04
CA GLY A 116 -0.08 -19.47 12.71
C GLY A 116 -0.21 -20.98 12.84
N ARG A 117 0.40 -21.77 11.93
CA ARG A 117 0.40 -23.24 11.99
C ARG A 117 1.03 -23.83 13.26
N HIS A 118 1.86 -23.04 13.96
CA HIS A 118 2.50 -23.45 15.22
C HIS A 118 1.61 -23.25 16.45
N VAL A 119 0.40 -22.70 16.27
CA VAL A 119 -0.57 -22.42 17.34
C VAL A 119 -1.88 -23.12 17.01
N LYS A 120 -2.52 -23.71 18.03
CA LYS A 120 -3.84 -24.34 17.87
C LYS A 120 -4.90 -23.27 17.61
N LEU A 121 -5.34 -23.16 16.35
CA LEU A 121 -6.34 -22.20 15.87
C LEU A 121 -7.43 -22.94 15.09
N ASN A 122 -8.61 -22.32 14.94
CA ASN A 122 -9.71 -22.86 14.15
C ASN A 122 -9.54 -22.52 12.64
N VAL A 123 -8.36 -22.86 12.10
CA VAL A 123 -8.00 -22.69 10.69
C VAL A 123 -7.41 -24.02 10.22
N ASP A 124 -7.85 -24.49 9.06
CA ASP A 124 -7.28 -25.69 8.43
C ASP A 124 -5.94 -25.33 7.77
N TRP A 125 -4.86 -25.37 8.56
CA TRP A 125 -3.51 -25.05 8.11
C TRP A 125 -2.94 -26.08 7.14
N ASP A 126 -3.46 -27.31 7.14
CA ASP A 126 -3.03 -28.40 6.27
C ASP A 126 -3.70 -28.33 4.87
N HIS A 127 -4.62 -27.39 4.67
CA HIS A 127 -5.22 -27.14 3.37
C HIS A 127 -4.15 -26.73 2.33
N PRO A 128 -4.16 -27.28 1.10
CA PRO A 128 -3.14 -27.00 0.09
C PRO A 128 -2.91 -25.50 -0.19
N ASP A 129 -3.97 -24.69 -0.19
CA ASP A 129 -3.85 -23.25 -0.38
C ASP A 129 -3.21 -22.53 0.81
N MET A 130 -3.45 -22.97 2.04
CA MET A 130 -2.81 -22.41 3.24
C MET A 130 -1.33 -22.79 3.31
N LEU A 131 -0.99 -24.03 2.92
CA LEU A 131 0.40 -24.48 2.79
C LEU A 131 1.15 -23.67 1.73
N GLU A 132 0.57 -23.48 0.54
CA GLU A 132 1.22 -22.69 -0.50
C GLU A 132 1.29 -21.20 -0.14
N ALA A 133 0.26 -20.63 0.49
CA ALA A 133 0.32 -19.26 1.00
C ALA A 133 1.47 -19.08 2.00
N THR A 134 1.62 -20.01 2.94
CA THR A 134 2.72 -20.00 3.92
C THR A 134 4.07 -20.10 3.21
N ARG A 135 4.21 -21.03 2.25
CA ARG A 135 5.44 -21.23 1.46
C ARG A 135 5.85 -19.97 0.70
N LEU A 136 4.89 -19.27 0.09
CA LEU A 136 5.15 -18.01 -0.62
C LEU A 136 5.70 -16.91 0.32
N LEU A 137 5.17 -16.80 1.54
CA LEU A 137 5.69 -15.85 2.55
C LEU A 137 7.06 -16.24 3.10
N GLU A 138 7.31 -17.55 3.26
CA GLU A 138 8.63 -18.07 3.63
C GLU A 138 9.67 -17.79 2.53
N ASN A 139 9.31 -17.93 1.25
CA ASN A 139 10.20 -17.61 0.13
C ASN A 139 10.62 -16.14 0.15
N ILE A 140 9.69 -15.21 0.40
CA ILE A 140 10.03 -13.78 0.57
C ILE A 140 11.05 -13.60 1.71
N SER A 141 10.81 -14.25 2.85
CA SER A 141 11.68 -14.15 4.03
C SER A 141 13.08 -14.70 3.77
N ASN A 142 13.14 -15.81 3.01
CA ASN A 142 14.37 -16.50 2.64
C ASN A 142 15.04 -15.92 1.38
N ARG A 143 14.41 -14.93 0.73
CA ARG A 143 14.83 -14.32 -0.54
C ARG A 143 14.98 -15.35 -1.68
N GLN A 144 14.04 -16.28 -1.77
CA GLN A 144 13.95 -17.34 -2.78
C GLN A 144 12.92 -17.05 -3.87
#